data_AF-A0A533Y7D6-F1
#
_entry.id   AF-A0A533Y7D6-F1
#
_cell.length_a   1.000
_cell.length_b   1.000
_cell.length_c   1.000
_cell.angle_alpha   90.00
_cell.angle_beta   90.00
_cell.angle_gamma   90.00
#
_symmetry.space_group_name_H-M   'P 1'
#
loop_
_entity.id
_entity.type
_entity.pdbx_description
1 polymer ?
#
loop_
_entity_poly.entity_id
_entity_poly.type
_entity_poly.pdbx_seq_one_letter_code
_entity_poly.pdbx_strand_id
1 'polypeptide(L)'
;MLEKLFSARGLVGACGAALLLVSAPPLAADEPLPFAVLVTYHSRTGNTEKMARAVVDGAKSVPGARVVLKRVGDVTGDDLFASDALIVGSPVYWSNMSGEVKTFFDNWQLKFGVFPEF
;
A
#
# COMPACT_ATOMS: atom_id res chain seq x y z
N MET A 1 21.58 3.54 -63.52
CA MET A 1 21.69 2.39 -62.62
C MET A 1 22.79 2.74 -61.60
N LEU A 2 22.58 3.49 -60.51
CA LEU A 2 21.51 3.41 -59.51
C LEU A 2 21.13 1.95 -59.27
N GLU A 3 21.75 1.31 -58.28
CA GLU A 3 21.20 0.30 -57.37
C GLU A 3 22.33 0.00 -56.36
N LYS A 4 22.27 0.61 -55.17
CA LYS A 4 22.06 -0.09 -53.90
C LYS A 4 23.34 -0.69 -53.28
N LEU A 5 23.68 -0.55 -52.02
CA LEU A 5 23.09 0.00 -50.78
C LEU A 5 24.25 -0.25 -49.77
N PHE A 6 24.84 0.73 -49.08
CA PHE A 6 24.22 1.52 -48.03
C PHE A 6 23.27 0.72 -47.15
N SER A 7 23.83 0.00 -46.15
CA SER A 7 23.12 -0.41 -44.93
C SER A 7 24.20 -0.84 -43.91
N ALA A 8 25.19 0.01 -43.59
CA ALA A 8 25.12 1.06 -42.56
C ALA A 8 24.67 0.51 -41.19
N ARG A 9 25.47 0.45 -40.11
CA ARG A 9 26.83 0.94 -39.81
C ARG A 9 27.42 0.03 -38.72
N GLY A 10 28.62 -0.49 -38.98
CA GLY A 10 29.51 -0.96 -37.94
C GLY A 10 30.30 0.20 -37.30
N LEU A 11 30.95 -0.16 -36.20
CA LEU A 11 32.24 0.34 -35.73
C LEU A 11 32.33 1.80 -35.24
N VAL A 12 32.20 1.93 -33.92
CA VAL A 12 33.26 2.38 -33.00
C VAL A 12 34.41 3.16 -33.66
N GLY A 13 34.42 4.47 -33.45
CA GLY A 13 35.50 5.37 -33.81
C GLY A 13 35.37 6.66 -32.98
N ALA A 14 36.38 6.90 -32.14
CA ALA A 14 36.45 7.92 -31.11
C ALA A 14 36.17 9.36 -31.59
N CYS A 15 35.35 10.10 -30.84
CA CYS A 15 35.44 11.57 -30.78
C CYS A 15 34.63 12.11 -29.58
N GLY A 16 35.29 12.93 -28.76
CA GLY A 16 34.75 13.99 -27.90
C GLY A 16 33.42 13.81 -27.16
N ALA A 17 33.49 13.82 -25.83
CA ALA A 17 32.42 14.33 -24.95
C ALA A 17 31.00 13.84 -25.26
N ALA A 18 30.78 12.54 -25.35
CA ALA A 18 29.45 11.98 -25.19
C ALA A 18 29.22 11.77 -23.69
N LEU A 19 28.75 12.84 -23.03
CA LEU A 19 27.94 12.74 -21.83
C LEU A 19 26.85 11.71 -22.14
N LEU A 20 27.09 10.44 -21.81
CA LEU A 20 26.00 9.49 -21.65
C LEU A 20 25.26 10.00 -20.43
N LEU A 21 24.36 10.94 -20.70
CA LEU A 21 23.11 11.07 -20.00
C LEU A 21 22.56 9.64 -19.96
N VAL A 22 22.86 8.91 -18.88
CA VAL A 22 21.82 8.16 -18.23
C VAL A 22 20.78 9.25 -17.99
N SER A 23 19.88 9.39 -18.96
CA SER A 23 18.62 10.06 -18.74
C SER A 23 18.11 9.33 -17.52
N ALA A 24 18.12 10.00 -16.36
CA ALA A 24 17.26 9.61 -15.27
C ALA A 24 15.96 9.19 -15.95
N PRO A 25 15.48 7.95 -15.74
CA PRO A 25 14.20 7.55 -16.32
C PRO A 25 13.26 8.73 -16.03
N PRO A 26 12.54 9.26 -17.03
CA PRO A 26 11.63 10.35 -16.77
C PRO A 26 10.88 9.92 -15.54
N LEU A 27 10.93 10.71 -14.46
CA LEU A 27 10.26 10.38 -13.22
C LEU A 27 8.80 10.20 -13.62
N ALA A 28 8.43 8.96 -13.90
CA ALA A 28 7.09 8.52 -14.06
C ALA A 28 6.56 8.61 -12.64
N ALA A 29 6.16 9.82 -12.27
CA ALA A 29 5.46 10.13 -11.03
C ALA A 29 4.11 9.40 -10.94
N ASP A 30 3.79 8.57 -11.95
CA ASP A 30 2.58 7.79 -12.12
C ASP A 30 2.79 6.27 -12.02
N GLU A 31 4.01 5.75 -11.80
CA GLU A 31 4.16 4.35 -11.37
C GLU A 31 3.76 4.28 -9.89
N PRO A 32 2.60 3.69 -9.55
CA PRO A 32 2.08 3.75 -8.20
C PRO A 32 3.00 2.97 -7.26
N LEU A 33 3.56 3.66 -6.28
CA LEU A 33 4.43 3.03 -5.29
C LEU A 33 3.57 2.00 -4.53
N PRO A 34 4.06 0.77 -4.28
CA PRO A 34 3.27 -0.21 -3.56
C PRO A 34 3.06 0.27 -2.12
N PHE A 35 1.81 0.40 -1.68
CA PHE A 35 1.45 0.77 -0.31
C PHE A 35 0.53 -0.28 0.32
N ALA A 36 0.72 -0.55 1.60
CA ALA A 36 -0.03 -1.55 2.36
C ALA A 36 -1.16 -0.91 3.17
N VAL A 37 -2.37 -1.44 3.04
CA VAL A 37 -3.57 -0.99 3.76
C VAL A 37 -4.09 -2.13 4.63
N LEU A 38 -4.14 -1.92 5.93
CA LEU A 38 -4.84 -2.80 6.86
C LEU A 38 -6.27 -2.32 7.06
N VAL A 39 -7.23 -3.11 6.61
CA VAL A 39 -8.64 -2.96 6.95
C VAL A 39 -8.93 -3.90 8.11
N THR A 40 -9.29 -3.35 9.26
CA THR A 40 -9.69 -4.13 10.43
C THR A 40 -11.08 -3.76 10.91
N TYR A 41 -11.82 -4.72 11.45
CA TYR A 41 -13.18 -4.46 11.89
C TYR A 41 -13.61 -5.34 13.07
N HIS A 42 -14.59 -4.84 13.83
CA HIS A 42 -15.44 -5.66 14.68
C HIS A 42 -16.83 -5.79 14.05
N SER A 43 -17.49 -6.94 14.19
CA SER A 43 -18.89 -7.10 13.79
C SER A 43 -19.53 -8.28 14.49
N ARG A 44 -20.71 -8.05 15.08
CA ARG A 44 -21.54 -9.08 15.73
C ARG A 44 -22.60 -9.68 14.81
N THR A 45 -23.27 -8.85 14.01
CA THR A 45 -24.36 -9.28 13.09
C THR A 45 -23.96 -9.25 11.62
N GLY A 46 -22.70 -8.93 11.31
CA GLY A 46 -22.16 -8.95 9.95
C GLY A 46 -22.35 -7.66 9.14
N ASN A 47 -23.07 -6.65 9.63
CA ASN A 47 -23.27 -5.39 8.89
C ASN A 47 -21.94 -4.64 8.66
N THR A 48 -21.16 -4.44 9.73
CA THR A 48 -19.84 -3.81 9.64
C THR A 48 -18.86 -4.65 8.82
N GLU A 49 -18.99 -5.98 8.85
CA GLU A 49 -18.18 -6.86 8.00
C GLU A 49 -18.47 -6.66 6.51
N LYS A 50 -19.75 -6.55 6.14
CA LYS A 50 -20.14 -6.23 4.75
C LYS A 50 -19.54 -4.88 4.30
N MET A 51 -19.55 -3.88 5.18
CA MET A 51 -18.91 -2.59 4.92
C MET A 51 -17.39 -2.73 4.77
N ALA A 52 -16.73 -3.47 5.65
CA ALA A 52 -15.29 -3.69 5.58
C ALA A 52 -14.87 -4.39 4.28
N ARG A 53 -15.66 -5.36 3.81
CA ARG A 53 -15.46 -6.02 2.50
C ARG A 53 -15.59 -5.02 1.35
N ALA A 54 -16.62 -4.17 1.35
CA ALA A 54 -16.77 -3.12 0.35
C ALA A 54 -15.61 -2.11 0.35
N VAL A 55 -15.08 -1.77 1.54
CA VAL A 55 -13.87 -0.92 1.67
C VAL A 55 -12.66 -1.62 1.06
N VAL A 56 -12.49 -2.93 1.30
CA VAL A 56 -11.40 -3.71 0.68
C VAL A 56 -11.51 -3.71 -0.83
N ASP A 57 -12.71 -3.90 -1.37
CA ASP A 57 -12.95 -3.86 -2.82
C ASP A 57 -12.61 -2.48 -3.40
N GLY A 58 -13.00 -1.40 -2.71
CA GLY A 58 -12.64 -0.03 -3.07
C GLY A 58 -11.13 0.24 -3.00
N ALA A 59 -10.46 -0.18 -1.92
CA ALA A 59 -9.03 0.01 -1.75
C ALA A 59 -8.22 -0.76 -2.79
N LYS A 60 -8.63 -1.99 -3.13
CA LYS A 60 -7.99 -2.81 -4.19
C LYS A 60 -8.15 -2.22 -5.60
N SER A 61 -9.12 -1.33 -5.81
CA SER A 61 -9.29 -0.65 -7.10
C SER A 61 -8.21 0.39 -7.37
N VAL A 62 -7.46 0.80 -6.35
CA VAL A 62 -6.37 1.76 -6.46
C VAL A 62 -5.07 1.05 -6.88
N PRO A 63 -4.43 1.45 -7.98
CA PRO A 63 -3.14 0.89 -8.39
C PRO A 63 -2.07 1.01 -7.28
N GLY A 64 -1.30 -0.06 -7.06
CA GLY A 64 -0.28 -0.13 -6.01
C GLY A 64 -0.77 -0.56 -4.62
N ALA A 65 -2.08 -0.63 -4.38
CA ALA A 65 -2.63 -1.00 -3.08
C ALA A 65 -2.49 -2.49 -2.76
N ARG A 66 -1.86 -2.82 -1.63
CA ARG A 66 -1.84 -4.16 -1.01
C ARG A 66 -2.75 -4.16 0.21
N VAL A 67 -3.93 -4.77 0.09
CA VAL A 67 -4.96 -4.67 1.13
C VAL A 67 -5.09 -5.97 1.91
N VAL A 68 -5.00 -5.87 3.24
CA VAL A 68 -5.22 -6.98 4.18
C VAL A 68 -6.51 -6.72 4.96
N LEU A 69 -7.36 -7.74 5.09
CA LEU A 69 -8.60 -7.68 5.87
C LEU A 69 -8.52 -8.61 7.07
N LYS A 70 -8.68 -8.08 8.29
CA LYS A 70 -8.68 -8.86 9.53
C LYS A 70 -9.80 -8.41 10.48
N ARG A 71 -10.20 -9.28 11.41
CA ARG A 71 -10.98 -8.83 12.56
C ARG A 71 -10.03 -8.18 13.57
N VAL A 72 -10.53 -7.23 14.35
CA VAL A 72 -9.70 -6.53 15.36
C VAL A 72 -9.04 -7.46 16.39
N GLY A 73 -9.66 -8.61 16.68
CA GLY A 73 -9.08 -9.62 17.59
C GLY A 73 -7.91 -10.42 16.99
N ASP A 74 -7.78 -10.43 15.67
CA ASP A 74 -6.78 -11.21 14.93
C ASP A 74 -5.60 -10.36 14.45
N VAL A 75 -5.61 -9.04 14.72
CA VAL A 75 -4.54 -8.13 14.33
C VAL A 75 -3.34 -8.30 15.26
N THR A 76 -2.15 -8.43 14.68
CA THR A 76 -0.87 -8.48 15.40
C THR A 76 -0.13 -7.14 15.31
N GLY A 77 0.94 -6.99 16.09
CA GLY A 77 1.83 -5.83 15.98
C GLY A 77 2.48 -5.75 14.59
N ASP A 78 2.91 -6.88 14.04
CA ASP A 78 3.50 -6.95 12.69
C ASP A 78 2.55 -6.43 11.61
N ASP A 79 1.25 -6.70 11.73
CA ASP A 79 0.25 -6.17 10.79
C ASP A 79 0.18 -4.64 10.83
N LEU A 80 0.32 -4.04 12.02
CA LEU A 80 0.31 -2.59 12.20
C LEU A 80 1.57 -1.96 11.63
N PHE A 81 2.75 -2.53 11.93
CA PHE A 81 4.03 -2.00 11.46
C PHE A 81 4.28 -2.23 9.95
N ALA A 82 3.68 -3.27 9.36
CA ALA A 82 3.78 -3.53 7.93
C ALA A 82 2.82 -2.69 7.07
N SER A 83 1.90 -1.94 7.69
CA SER A 83 0.85 -1.19 7.00
C SER A 83 1.16 0.30 6.96
N ASP A 84 1.04 0.92 5.80
CA ASP A 84 1.17 2.36 5.60
C ASP A 84 -0.12 3.11 5.97
N ALA A 85 -1.26 2.41 5.87
CA ALA A 85 -2.57 2.95 6.21
C ALA A 85 -3.43 1.94 7.00
N LEU A 86 -4.23 2.47 7.91
CA LEU A 86 -5.16 1.69 8.73
C LEU A 86 -6.59 2.21 8.57
N ILE A 87 -7.52 1.30 8.29
CA ILE A 87 -8.96 1.57 8.28
C ILE A 87 -9.61 0.70 9.35
N VAL A 88 -10.36 1.31 10.27
CA VAL A 88 -10.99 0.60 11.40
C VAL A 88 -12.51 0.71 11.33
N GLY A 89 -13.20 -0.41 11.19
CA GLY A 89 -14.65 -0.50 11.17
C GLY A 89 -15.24 -0.94 12.52
N SER A 90 -16.26 -0.24 13.00
CA SER A 90 -17.00 -0.61 14.23
C SER A 90 -18.50 -0.57 14.00
N PRO A 91 -19.30 -1.47 14.64
CA PRO A 91 -20.70 -1.18 14.87
C PRO A 91 -20.83 -0.02 15.86
N VAL A 92 -21.97 0.67 15.82
CA VAL A 92 -22.32 1.71 16.80
C VAL A 92 -23.06 1.07 17.96
N TYR A 93 -22.46 1.12 19.15
CA TYR A 93 -23.08 0.67 20.40
C TYR A 93 -23.20 1.87 21.34
N TRP A 94 -24.43 2.31 21.64
CA TRP A 94 -24.71 3.49 22.46
C TRP A 94 -23.91 4.73 22.06
N SER A 95 -23.95 5.07 20.76
CA SER A 95 -23.23 6.22 20.18
C SER A 95 -21.70 6.13 20.28
N ASN A 96 -21.15 4.95 20.58
CA ASN A 96 -19.72 4.72 20.66
C ASN A 96 -19.28 3.60 19.72
N MET A 97 -17.96 3.49 19.55
CA MET A 97 -17.34 2.28 19.00
C MET A 97 -17.60 1.08 19.93
N SER A 98 -17.47 -0.12 19.38
CA SER A 98 -17.52 -1.36 20.16
C SER A 98 -16.35 -1.45 21.15
N GLY A 99 -16.58 -2.15 22.27
CA GLY A 99 -15.55 -2.37 23.29
C GLY A 99 -14.34 -3.11 22.73
N GLU A 100 -14.54 -3.98 21.75
CA GLU A 100 -13.51 -4.73 21.05
C GLU A 100 -12.60 -3.81 20.22
N VAL A 101 -13.17 -2.83 19.53
CA VAL A 101 -12.39 -1.83 18.78
C VAL A 101 -11.62 -0.93 19.75
N LYS A 102 -12.23 -0.53 20.86
CA LYS A 102 -11.54 0.24 21.90
C LYS A 102 -10.38 -0.56 22.52
N THR A 103 -10.60 -1.82 22.84
CA THR A 103 -9.59 -2.75 23.37
C THR A 103 -8.44 -2.93 22.37
N PHE A 104 -8.74 -3.00 21.07
CA PHE A 104 -7.73 -3.05 20.02
C PHE A 104 -6.81 -1.83 20.06
N PHE A 105 -7.37 -0.60 20.14
CA PHE A 105 -6.57 0.61 20.28
C PHE A 105 -5.77 0.66 21.59
N ASP A 106 -6.36 0.26 22.71
CA ASP A 106 -5.67 0.23 24.01
C ASP A 106 -4.45 -0.70 23.98
N ASN A 107 -4.57 -1.82 23.27
CA ASN A 107 -3.50 -2.79 23.09
C ASN A 107 -2.37 -2.32 22.17
N TRP A 108 -2.51 -1.21 21.45
CA TRP A 108 -1.41 -0.67 20.63
C TRP A 108 -0.17 -0.38 21.46
N GLN A 109 -0.36 0.26 22.61
CA GLN A 109 0.74 0.44 23.54
C GLN A 109 0.95 -0.77 24.43
N LEU A 110 -0.12 -1.29 25.01
CA LEU A 110 -0.03 -2.28 26.08
C LEU A 110 0.46 -3.66 25.60
N LYS A 111 0.29 -3.96 24.31
CA LYS A 111 0.61 -5.27 23.73
C LYS A 111 1.50 -5.20 22.50
N PHE A 112 1.30 -4.22 21.63
CA PHE A 112 2.01 -4.14 20.35
C PHE A 112 3.24 -3.23 20.37
N GLY A 113 3.41 -2.41 21.41
CA GLY A 113 4.57 -1.52 21.54
C GLY A 113 4.66 -0.47 20.42
N VAL A 114 3.52 0.02 19.92
CA VAL A 114 3.46 0.99 18.81
C VAL A 114 4.21 2.28 19.14
N PHE A 115 4.21 2.73 20.40
CA PHE A 115 4.96 3.91 20.83
C PHE A 115 6.16 3.47 21.68
N PRO A 116 7.38 3.43 21.12
CA PRO A 116 8.57 3.21 21.92
C PRO A 116 8.76 4.40 22.86
N GLU A 117 8.74 4.11 24.17
CA GLU A 117 9.19 4.96 25.28
C GLU A 117 8.32 6.19 25.61
N PHE A 118 7.56 6.04 26.71
CA PHE A 118 7.36 7.11 27.71
C PHE A 118 7.89 6.62 29.05
#